data_AF-A0AAV1LAB4-F1
#
_entry.id   AF-A0AAV1LAB4-F1
#
_cell.length_a   1.000
_cell.length_b   1.000
_cell.length_c   1.000
_cell.angle_alpha   90.00
_cell.angle_beta   90.00
_cell.angle_gamma   90.00
#
_symmetry.space_group_name_H-M   'P 1'
#
loop_
_entity.id
_entity.type
_entity.pdbx_description
1 polymer ?
#
loop_
_entity_poly.entity_id
_entity_poly.type
_entity_poly.pdbx_seq_one_letter_code
_entity_poly.pdbx_strand_id
1 'polypeptide(L)'
;MKPYEGDPERGSSERMFNYRLSRACRVVENTFGVLSSSYRVLCKPMLLEPEKAIKVVLATVYLYNYLRSNSNLRSPVSFVTIQGNGEIVPGSWRTEQAPTSLLPIDAIPRRASQNAKDIRSHLATHFITNGAIVWQNEYQ
;
A
#
# COMPACT_ATOMS: atom_id res chain seq x y z
N MET A 1 -7.19 -6.05 8.02
CA MET A 1 -7.06 -7.48 8.38
C MET A 1 -5.89 -7.63 9.34
N LYS A 2 -6.02 -8.40 10.43
CA LYS A 2 -4.92 -8.56 11.42
C LYS A 2 -4.02 -9.73 11.02
N PRO A 3 -2.68 -9.59 11.01
CA PRO A 3 -1.78 -10.72 10.80
C PRO A 3 -1.94 -11.79 11.91
N TYR A 4 -1.50 -13.02 11.63
CA TYR A 4 -1.30 -14.03 12.67
C TYR A 4 -0.32 -13.50 13.72
N GLU A 5 -0.59 -13.82 14.98
CA GLU A 5 0.18 -13.32 16.14
C GLU A 5 1.46 -14.14 16.30
N GLY A 6 2.47 -13.56 16.95
CA GLY A 6 3.77 -14.21 17.14
C GLY A 6 4.64 -14.19 15.88
N ASP A 7 5.63 -15.08 15.86
CA ASP A 7 6.48 -15.36 14.70
C ASP A 7 6.17 -16.78 14.19
N PRO A 8 5.25 -16.92 13.22
CA PRO A 8 4.87 -18.24 12.72
C PRO A 8 6.06 -18.92 12.05
N GLU A 9 6.10 -20.26 12.16
CA GLU A 9 7.21 -21.06 11.65
C GLU A 9 7.46 -20.82 10.16
N ARG A 10 8.72 -20.93 9.75
CA ARG A 10 9.12 -20.83 8.34
C ARG A 10 8.40 -21.90 7.52
N GLY A 11 7.80 -21.50 6.40
CA GLY A 11 7.00 -22.39 5.57
C GLY A 11 5.57 -22.65 6.05
N SER A 12 5.16 -22.08 7.20
CA SER A 12 3.77 -22.15 7.64
C SER A 12 2.83 -21.33 6.74
N SER A 13 1.58 -21.78 6.68
CA SER A 13 0.46 -21.06 6.06
C SER A 13 0.31 -19.63 6.60
N GLU A 14 0.50 -19.49 7.91
CA GLU A 14 0.38 -18.23 8.64
C GLU A 14 1.48 -17.23 8.26
N ARG A 15 2.73 -17.69 8.12
CA ARG A 15 3.85 -16.86 7.68
C ARG A 15 3.67 -16.38 6.25
N MET A 16 3.27 -17.27 5.34
CA MET A 16 2.97 -16.90 3.95
C MET A 16 1.84 -15.87 3.87
N PHE A 17 0.77 -16.06 4.65
CA PHE A 17 -0.31 -15.08 4.76
C PHE A 17 0.18 -13.73 5.25
N ASN A 18 0.93 -13.70 6.37
CA ASN A 18 1.49 -12.47 6.94
C ASN A 18 2.39 -11.75 5.93
N TYR A 19 3.24 -12.49 5.22
CA TYR A 19 4.11 -11.93 4.20
C TYR A 19 3.31 -11.29 3.05
N ARG A 20 2.28 -11.97 2.54
CA ARG A 20 1.41 -11.42 1.49
C ARG A 20 0.63 -10.20 1.96
N LEU A 21 0.12 -10.23 3.18
CA LEU A 21 -0.56 -9.08 3.78
C LEU A 21 0.37 -7.87 3.86
N SER A 22 1.59 -8.04 4.39
CA SER A 22 2.60 -6.98 4.46
C SER A 22 2.97 -6.44 3.08
N ARG A 23 3.15 -7.31 2.08
CA ARG A 23 3.40 -6.90 0.69
C ARG A 23 2.26 -6.07 0.11
N ALA A 24 1.00 -6.46 0.37
CA ALA A 24 -0.16 -5.71 -0.08
C ALA A 24 -0.26 -4.35 0.61
N CYS A 25 -0.08 -4.28 1.94
CA CYS A 25 -0.07 -3.02 2.68
C CYS A 25 1.03 -2.07 2.18
N ARG A 26 2.24 -2.59 1.94
CA ARG A 26 3.36 -1.79 1.40
C ARG A 26 3.05 -1.18 0.02
N VAL A 27 2.30 -1.87 -0.84
CA VAL A 27 1.86 -1.31 -2.14
C VAL A 27 0.90 -0.14 -1.92
N VAL A 28 -0.05 -0.29 -1.01
CA VAL A 28 -1.04 0.75 -0.68
C VAL A 28 -0.33 1.97 -0.08
N GLU A 29 0.52 1.78 0.92
CA GLU A 29 1.29 2.84 1.57
C GLU A 29 2.18 3.60 0.58
N ASN A 30 2.93 2.89 -0.27
CA ASN A 30 3.73 3.53 -1.31
C ASN A 30 2.88 4.36 -2.26
N THR A 31 1.70 3.88 -2.64
CA THR A 31 0.78 4.61 -3.54
C THR A 31 0.32 5.91 -2.90
N PHE A 32 -0.10 5.87 -1.64
CA PHE A 32 -0.51 7.07 -0.92
C PHE A 32 0.66 8.04 -0.67
N GLY A 33 1.88 7.55 -0.44
CA GLY A 33 3.07 8.40 -0.33
C GLY A 33 3.43 9.14 -1.63
N VAL A 34 3.26 8.47 -2.77
CA VAL A 34 3.41 9.13 -4.09
C VAL A 34 2.30 10.15 -4.33
N LEU A 35 1.06 9.82 -3.97
CA LEU A 35 -0.07 10.75 -4.14
C LEU A 35 0.06 11.96 -3.22
N SER A 36 0.49 11.81 -1.97
CA SER A 36 0.62 12.93 -1.03
C SER A 36 1.75 13.88 -1.41
N SER A 37 2.91 13.36 -1.82
CA SER A 37 4.00 14.19 -2.36
C SER A 37 3.59 14.96 -3.62
N SER A 38 2.80 14.34 -4.50
CA SER A 38 2.31 14.98 -5.72
C SER A 38 1.21 16.00 -5.47
N TYR A 39 0.33 15.73 -4.50
CA TYR A 39 -0.87 16.52 -4.25
C TYR A 39 -0.94 16.98 -2.80
N ARG A 40 -0.51 18.23 -2.56
CA ARG A 40 -0.51 18.87 -1.23
C ARG A 40 -1.85 18.88 -0.51
N VAL A 41 -2.97 18.77 -1.25
CA VAL A 41 -4.32 18.65 -0.67
C VAL A 41 -4.45 17.42 0.24
N LEU A 42 -3.68 16.36 -0.05
CA LEU A 42 -3.65 15.14 0.75
C LEU A 42 -2.72 15.24 1.95
N CYS A 43 -1.83 16.24 2.04
CA CYS A 43 -0.87 16.46 3.12
C CYS A 43 -1.44 17.20 4.34
N LYS A 44 -2.67 17.71 4.23
CA LYS A 44 -3.36 18.44 5.31
C LYS A 44 -4.75 17.85 5.56
N PRO A 45 -5.29 17.95 6.78
CA PRO A 45 -6.68 17.63 7.03
C PRO A 45 -7.60 18.39 6.08
N MET A 46 -8.51 17.67 5.43
CA MET A 46 -9.50 18.28 4.54
C MET A 46 -10.68 18.78 5.37
N LEU A 47 -10.89 20.10 5.41
CA LEU A 47 -12.06 20.74 6.02
C LEU A 47 -13.28 20.63 5.07
N LEU A 48 -13.64 19.40 4.72
CA LEU A 48 -14.71 19.05 3.80
C LEU A 48 -15.56 17.94 4.40
N GLU A 49 -16.83 17.89 4.00
CA GLU A 49 -17.69 16.74 4.29
C GLU A 49 -17.11 15.46 3.65
N PRO A 50 -17.28 14.28 4.28
CA PRO A 50 -16.71 13.02 3.78
C PRO A 50 -17.01 12.75 2.31
N GLU A 51 -18.23 13.05 1.85
CA GLU A 51 -18.64 12.87 0.45
C GLU A 51 -17.83 13.72 -0.53
N LYS A 52 -17.46 14.95 -0.14
CA LYS A 52 -16.63 15.85 -0.94
C LYS A 52 -15.16 15.44 -0.86
N ALA A 53 -14.68 15.04 0.31
CA ALA A 53 -13.33 14.52 0.49
C ALA A 53 -13.08 13.27 -0.39
N ILE A 54 -14.06 12.36 -0.50
CA ILE A 54 -14.00 11.21 -1.41
C ILE A 54 -13.79 11.66 -2.86
N LYS A 55 -14.54 12.66 -3.32
CA LYS A 55 -14.40 13.20 -4.69
C LYS A 55 -13.00 13.80 -4.93
N VAL A 56 -12.44 14.50 -3.94
CA VAL A 56 -11.07 15.03 -4.03
C VAL A 56 -10.05 13.91 -4.17
N VAL A 57 -10.13 12.86 -3.35
CA VAL A 57 -9.23 11.70 -3.43
C VAL A 57 -9.38 10.96 -4.76
N LEU A 58 -10.60 10.78 -5.26
CA LEU A 58 -10.81 10.17 -6.58
C LEU A 58 -10.21 11.04 -7.69
N ALA A 59 -10.39 12.36 -7.63
CA ALA A 59 -9.83 13.28 -8.62
C ALA A 59 -8.29 13.22 -8.65
N THR A 60 -7.62 13.12 -7.49
CA THR A 60 -6.15 12.96 -7.45
C THR A 60 -5.71 11.63 -8.07
N VAL A 61 -6.45 10.54 -7.85
CA VAL A 61 -6.18 9.24 -8.48
C VAL A 61 -6.37 9.30 -10.00
N TYR A 62 -7.47 9.90 -10.48
CA TYR A 62 -7.70 10.05 -11.92
C TYR A 62 -6.62 10.89 -12.58
N LEU A 63 -6.26 12.03 -11.97
CA LEU A 63 -5.21 12.90 -12.48
C LEU A 63 -3.85 12.21 -12.48
N TYR A 64 -3.53 11.45 -11.43
CA TYR A 64 -2.30 10.66 -11.35
C TYR A 64 -2.21 9.64 -12.50
N ASN A 65 -3.29 8.91 -12.76
CA ASN A 65 -3.35 7.94 -13.85
C ASN A 65 -3.23 8.62 -15.22
N TYR A 66 -3.91 9.75 -15.42
CA TYR A 66 -3.82 10.54 -16.64
C TYR A 66 -2.38 11.04 -16.91
N LEU A 67 -1.70 11.58 -15.89
CA LEU A 67 -0.32 12.03 -16.01
C LEU A 67 0.65 10.86 -16.27
N ARG A 68 0.39 9.69 -15.68
CA ARG A 68 1.20 8.48 -15.90
C ARG A 68 1.08 7.96 -17.33
N SER A 69 -0.10 8.06 -17.94
CA SER A 69 -0.34 7.64 -19.33
C SER A 69 0.27 8.59 -20.37
N ASN A 70 0.54 9.85 -20.00
CA ASN A 70 1.09 10.86 -20.88
C ASN A 70 2.58 11.11 -20.58
N SER A 71 3.48 10.47 -21.34
CA SER A 71 4.95 10.57 -21.14
C SER A 71 5.47 12.01 -21.11
N ASN A 72 4.86 12.90 -21.90
CA ASN A 72 5.27 14.31 -22.01
C ASN A 72 4.87 15.17 -20.80
N LEU A 73 3.94 14.70 -19.97
CA LEU A 73 3.45 15.40 -18.77
C LEU A 73 4.02 14.81 -17.48
N ARG A 74 4.90 13.82 -17.60
CA ARG A 74 5.45 13.10 -16.46
C ARG A 74 6.48 14.01 -15.76
N SER A 75 6.10 14.56 -14.61
CA SER A 75 7.07 15.21 -13.73
C SER A 75 8.11 14.17 -13.29
N PRO A 76 9.42 14.39 -13.52
CA PRO A 76 10.46 13.43 -13.17
C PRO A 76 10.63 13.26 -11.65
N VAL A 77 10.03 14.13 -10.85
CA VAL A 77 10.26 14.25 -9.40
C VAL A 77 9.44 13.22 -8.61
N SER A 78 8.21 12.89 -9.04
CA SER A 78 7.27 12.13 -8.21
C SER A 78 7.26 10.61 -8.44
N PHE A 79 7.85 10.11 -9.53
CA PHE A 79 7.72 8.72 -9.93
C PHE A 79 9.05 7.97 -9.84
N VAL A 80 8.99 6.70 -9.43
CA VAL A 80 10.09 5.76 -9.71
C VAL A 80 10.24 5.70 -11.23
N THR A 81 11.41 6.10 -11.72
CA THR A 81 11.72 6.11 -13.15
C THR A 81 12.80 5.06 -13.39
N ILE A 82 12.51 4.12 -14.29
CA ILE A 82 13.50 3.20 -14.82
C ILE A 82 14.14 3.94 -15.98
N GLN A 83 15.42 4.29 -15.85
CA GLN A 83 16.18 4.90 -16.94
C GLN A 83 16.39 3.88 -18.07
N GLY A 84 16.72 4.35 -19.27
CA GLY A 84 16.92 3.49 -20.45
C GLY A 84 18.02 2.43 -20.30
N ASN A 85 18.87 2.55 -19.27
CA ASN A 85 19.90 1.59 -18.88
C ASN A 85 19.43 0.52 -17.87
N GLY A 86 18.15 0.55 -17.45
CA GLY A 86 17.60 -0.36 -16.44
C GLY A 86 17.85 0.08 -14.99
N GLU A 87 18.52 1.21 -14.75
CA GLU A 87 18.70 1.72 -13.40
C GLU A 87 17.39 2.29 -12.85
N ILE A 88 17.05 1.85 -11.63
CA ILE A 88 15.89 2.32 -10.90
C ILE A 88 16.29 3.58 -10.14
N VAL A 89 15.84 4.74 -10.61
CA VAL A 89 15.97 5.99 -9.83
C VAL A 89 14.84 6.03 -8.81
N PRO A 90 15.14 6.01 -7.50
CA PRO A 90 14.11 6.17 -6.48
C PRO A 90 13.45 7.54 -6.62
N GLY A 91 12.11 7.59 -6.62
CA GLY A 91 11.38 8.86 -6.67
C GLY A 91 11.67 9.71 -5.44
N SER A 92 11.78 11.03 -5.61
CA SER A 92 12.20 11.95 -4.54
C SER A 92 11.19 12.07 -3.41
N TRP A 93 9.96 11.61 -3.60
CA TRP A 93 8.90 11.56 -2.59
C TRP A 93 9.30 10.80 -1.31
N ARG A 94 10.30 9.91 -1.39
CA ARG A 94 10.85 9.22 -0.20
C ARG A 94 11.74 10.11 0.67
N THR A 95 12.24 11.21 0.12
CA THR A 95 13.16 12.16 0.76
C THR A 95 12.45 13.44 1.20
N GLU A 96 11.19 13.63 0.80
CA GLU A 96 10.37 14.76 1.24
C GLU A 96 9.99 14.66 2.73
N GLN A 97 9.70 15.81 3.33
CA GLN A 97 9.29 15.90 4.74
C GLN A 97 8.06 15.02 5.01
N ALA A 98 8.03 14.39 6.20
CA ALA A 98 6.94 13.53 6.62
C ALA A 98 5.59 14.29 6.53
N PRO A 99 4.54 13.67 5.98
CA PRO A 99 3.25 14.32 5.83
C PRO A 99 2.60 14.59 7.20
N THR A 100 1.90 15.71 7.34
CA THR A 100 1.10 16.05 8.53
C THR A 100 -0.30 15.41 8.53
N SER A 101 -0.58 14.55 7.56
CA SER A 101 -1.82 13.81 7.35
C SER A 101 -1.48 12.41 6.83
N LEU A 102 -2.48 11.52 6.72
CA LEU A 102 -2.25 10.10 6.42
C LEU A 102 -1.30 9.45 7.44
N LEU A 103 -1.36 9.93 8.68
CA LEU A 103 -0.59 9.37 9.80
C LEU A 103 -1.06 7.93 10.06
N PRO A 104 -0.16 7.06 10.55
CA PRO A 104 -0.55 5.73 11.00
C PRO A 104 -1.70 5.84 12.01
N ILE A 105 -2.75 5.06 11.79
CA ILE A 105 -3.85 4.96 12.75
C ILE A 105 -3.30 4.31 14.02
N ASP A 106 -3.60 4.90 15.18
CA ASP A 106 -3.22 4.31 16.47
C ASP A 106 -3.70 2.86 16.55
N ALA A 107 -2.76 1.96 16.80
CA ALA A 107 -3.03 0.54 16.94
C ALA A 107 -3.72 0.28 18.29
N ILE A 108 -5.04 0.40 18.32
CA ILE A 108 -5.82 0.06 19.52
C ILE A 108 -5.86 -1.47 19.65
N PRO A 109 -5.28 -2.06 20.72
CA PRO A 109 -5.30 -3.51 20.90
C PRO A 109 -6.73 -3.98 21.10
N ARG A 110 -7.28 -4.67 20.09
CA ARG A 110 -8.59 -5.34 20.17
C ARG A 110 -8.47 -6.78 19.69
N ARG A 111 -9.26 -7.66 20.31
CA ARG A 111 -9.44 -9.03 19.81
C ARG A 111 -10.24 -8.97 18.51
N ALA A 112 -9.73 -9.64 17.47
CA ALA A 112 -10.46 -9.78 16.22
C ALA A 112 -11.71 -10.64 16.42
N SER A 113 -12.81 -10.29 15.74
CA SER A 113 -14.03 -11.12 15.74
C SER A 113 -13.76 -12.49 15.13
N GLN A 114 -14.59 -13.49 15.47
CA GLN A 114 -14.45 -14.83 14.91
C GLN A 114 -14.53 -14.80 13.38
N ASN A 115 -15.51 -14.08 12.83
CA ASN A 115 -15.64 -13.88 11.38
C ASN A 115 -14.34 -13.33 10.73
N ALA A 116 -13.66 -12.36 11.36
CA ALA A 116 -12.39 -11.85 10.82
C ALA A 116 -11.28 -12.91 10.82
N LYS A 117 -11.24 -13.79 11.84
CA LYS A 117 -10.32 -14.93 11.89
C LYS A 117 -10.66 -15.98 10.83
N ASP A 118 -11.94 -16.22 10.58
CA ASP A 118 -12.42 -17.17 9.59
C ASP A 118 -12.06 -16.70 8.17
N ILE A 119 -12.30 -15.42 7.85
CA ILE A 119 -11.87 -14.80 6.58
C ILE A 119 -10.34 -14.91 6.42
N ARG A 120 -9.59 -14.64 7.49
CA ARG A 120 -8.12 -14.78 7.46
C ARG A 120 -7.68 -16.19 7.14
N SER A 121 -8.29 -17.18 7.79
CA SER A 121 -7.98 -18.59 7.58
C SER A 121 -8.34 -19.03 6.17
N HIS A 122 -9.49 -18.60 5.66
CA HIS A 122 -9.91 -18.84 4.28
C HIS A 122 -8.90 -18.26 3.27
N LEU A 123 -8.44 -17.02 3.47
CA LEU A 123 -7.42 -16.39 2.62
C LEU A 123 -6.07 -17.12 2.73
N ALA A 124 -5.66 -17.52 3.92
CA ALA A 124 -4.42 -18.27 4.13
C ALA A 124 -4.44 -19.61 3.37
N THR A 125 -5.54 -20.37 3.48
CA THR A 125 -5.73 -21.61 2.71
C THR A 125 -5.74 -21.34 1.21
N HIS A 126 -6.42 -20.29 0.76
CA HIS A 126 -6.46 -19.92 -0.65
C HIS A 126 -5.06 -19.59 -1.19
N PHE A 127 -4.23 -18.87 -0.44
CA PHE A 127 -2.88 -18.47 -0.87
C PHE A 127 -1.89 -19.62 -1.04
N ILE A 128 -2.17 -20.78 -0.42
CA ILE A 128 -1.34 -21.98 -0.53
C ILE A 128 -1.85 -22.91 -1.63
N THR A 129 -3.17 -22.95 -1.83
CA THR A 129 -3.83 -23.86 -2.78
C THR A 129 -3.92 -23.21 -4.15
N ASN A 130 -4.99 -22.47 -4.42
CA ASN A 130 -5.31 -21.93 -5.74
C ASN A 130 -4.59 -20.61 -6.04
N GLY A 131 -4.20 -19.87 -5.01
CA GLY A 131 -3.58 -18.54 -5.09
C GLY A 131 -2.07 -18.55 -4.92
N ALA A 132 -1.42 -19.70 -5.08
CA ALA A 132 0.02 -19.83 -4.88
C ALA A 132 0.82 -19.07 -5.95
N ILE A 133 1.92 -18.46 -5.51
CA ILE A 133 2.77 -17.58 -6.33
C ILE A 133 4.24 -17.95 -6.10
N VAL A 134 5.07 -17.85 -7.13
CA VAL A 134 6.43 -18.40 -7.14
C VAL A 134 7.30 -17.86 -6.02
N TRP A 135 7.23 -16.56 -5.75
CA TRP A 135 8.10 -15.86 -4.81
C TRP A 135 7.63 -15.91 -3.34
N GLN A 136 6.46 -16.48 -3.02
CA GLN A 136 5.97 -16.48 -1.63
C GLN A 136 6.77 -17.41 -0.71
N ASN A 137 7.53 -18.34 -1.28
CA ASN A 137 8.38 -19.29 -0.56
C ASN A 137 9.84 -18.83 -0.45
N GLU A 138 10.24 -17.76 -1.16
CA GLU A 138 11.61 -17.23 -1.13
C GLU A 138 11.92 -16.50 0.19
N TYR A 139 10.89 -16.10 0.93
CA TYR A 139 10.97 -15.38 2.21
C TYR A 139 10.65 -16.31 3.40
N GLN A 140 11.16 -17.54 3.39
CA GLN A 140 11.06 -18.49 4.49
C GLN A 140 12.08 -18.18 5.60
#